data_AF-U6DR28-F1
#
_entry.id   AF-U6DR28-F1
#
_cell.length_a   1.000
_cell.length_b   1.000
_cell.length_c   1.000
_cell.angle_alpha   90.00
_cell.angle_beta   90.00
_cell.angle_gamma   90.00
#
_symmetry.space_group_name_H-M   'P 1'
#
loop_
_entity.id
_entity.type
_entity.pdbx_description
1 polymer ?
#
loop_
_entity_poly.entity_id
_entity_poly.type
_entity_poly.pdbx_seq_one_letter_code
_entity_poly.pdbx_strand_id
1 'polypeptide(L)'
;FIENNDIWALSKFTFRGLKSLTHLSLANNNLQTLPRDIFRPLDILSDLDLRGNSLNCDCKVKWLVEWLAHTNTTVAPIYCASPPRFQEHKVQDLPLREFDCITTDFVLYQT
;
A
#
# COMPACT_ATOMS: atom_id res chain seq x y z
N PHE A 1 11.40 10.73 -6.91
CA PHE A 1 11.40 9.52 -7.75
C PHE A 1 12.39 8.53 -7.15
N ILE A 2 11.91 7.34 -6.76
CA ILE A 2 12.71 6.24 -6.21
C ILE A 2 12.31 5.00 -7.02
N GLU A 3 12.74 4.94 -8.28
CA GLU A 3 12.29 3.96 -9.27
C GLU A 3 13.41 3.02 -9.68
N ASN A 4 13.08 1.78 -10.09
CA ASN A 4 14.05 0.80 -10.61
C ASN A 4 15.14 0.45 -9.59
N ASN A 5 14.74 0.12 -8.35
CA ASN A 5 15.64 -0.34 -7.30
C ASN A 5 15.11 -1.65 -6.69
N ASP A 6 15.90 -2.28 -5.82
CA ASP A 6 15.53 -3.53 -5.15
C ASP A 6 14.85 -3.32 -3.79
N ILE A 7 14.01 -2.30 -3.67
CA ILE A 7 13.35 -2.00 -2.39
C ILE A 7 12.22 -3.01 -2.14
N TRP A 8 12.38 -3.82 -1.09
CA TRP A 8 11.38 -4.82 -0.68
C TRP A 8 10.43 -4.33 0.41
N ALA A 9 10.86 -3.37 1.22
CA ALA A 9 10.11 -2.86 2.35
C ALA A 9 10.43 -1.39 2.62
N LEU A 10 9.45 -0.68 3.17
CA LEU A 10 9.60 0.69 3.68
C LEU A 10 9.35 0.69 5.19
N SER A 11 9.98 1.63 5.88
CA SER A 11 9.66 1.89 7.28
C SER A 11 8.38 2.73 7.37
N LYS A 12 7.63 2.57 8.46
CA LYS A 12 6.41 3.36 8.73
C LYS A 12 6.65 4.87 8.68
N PHE A 13 7.87 5.31 8.98
CA PHE A 13 8.23 6.73 9.03
C PHE A 13 9.04 7.22 7.83
N THR A 14 9.16 6.43 6.75
CA THR A 14 10.00 6.77 5.59
C THR A 14 9.67 8.15 5.00
N PHE A 15 8.40 8.55 4.96
CA PHE A 15 7.98 9.84 4.41
C PHE A 15 7.64 10.90 5.47
N ARG A 16 8.01 10.67 6.73
CA ARG A 16 7.72 11.61 7.80
C ARG A 16 8.43 12.95 7.55
N GLY A 17 7.66 14.04 7.62
CA GLY A 17 8.19 15.41 7.47
C GLY A 17 8.20 15.93 6.03
N LEU A 18 7.92 15.08 5.03
CA LEU A 18 7.86 15.47 3.62
C LEU A 18 6.53 16.15 3.24
N LYS A 19 6.13 17.18 4.00
CA LYS A 19 4.82 17.85 3.86
C LYS A 19 4.61 18.56 2.53
N SER A 20 5.69 18.90 1.82
CA SER A 20 5.64 19.59 0.52
C SER A 20 5.78 18.64 -0.66
N LEU A 21 5.77 17.32 -0.43
CA LEU A 21 5.92 16.34 -1.50
C LEU A 21 4.62 16.22 -2.31
N THR A 22 4.69 16.55 -3.60
CA THR A 22 3.55 16.48 -4.52
C THR A 22 3.58 15.24 -5.40
N HIS A 23 4.78 14.76 -5.77
CA HIS A 23 4.96 13.61 -6.63
C HIS A 23 5.82 12.56 -5.93
N LEU A 24 5.29 11.35 -5.78
CA LEU A 24 6.00 10.20 -5.24
C LEU A 24 5.94 9.06 -6.25
N SER A 25 7.11 8.57 -6.66
CA SER A 25 7.18 7.35 -7.43
C SER A 25 8.06 6.33 -6.71
N LEU A 26 7.50 5.14 -6.54
CA LEU A 26 8.15 3.91 -6.07
C LEU A 26 8.05 2.82 -7.15
N ALA A 27 7.87 3.22 -8.42
CA ALA A 27 7.65 2.30 -9.51
C ALA A 27 8.86 1.37 -9.75
N ASN A 28 8.59 0.17 -10.24
CA ASN A 28 9.59 -0.86 -10.57
C ASN A 28 10.54 -1.13 -9.38
N ASN A 29 9.97 -1.30 -8.20
CA ASN A 29 10.65 -1.88 -7.05
C ASN A 29 10.08 -3.28 -6.78
N ASN A 30 10.47 -3.89 -5.67
CA ASN A 30 10.04 -5.23 -5.30
C ASN A 30 9.16 -5.20 -4.05
N LEU A 31 8.36 -4.14 -3.87
CA LEU A 31 7.50 -3.97 -2.70
C LEU A 31 6.38 -5.02 -2.73
N GLN A 32 6.30 -5.81 -1.68
CA GLN A 32 5.22 -6.77 -1.49
C GLN A 32 4.08 -6.22 -0.63
N THR A 33 4.40 -5.25 0.22
CA THR A 33 3.42 -4.60 1.09
C THR A 33 3.90 -3.19 1.40
N LEU A 34 2.98 -2.33 1.85
CA LEU A 34 3.27 -0.99 2.31
C LEU A 34 2.82 -0.86 3.78
N PRO A 35 3.65 -0.24 4.64
CA PRO A 35 3.24 0.05 6.01
C PRO A 35 1.95 0.86 6.04
N ARG A 36 1.06 0.51 6.98
CA ARG A 36 -0.20 1.21 7.17
C ARG A 36 0.03 2.71 7.39
N ASP A 37 -0.76 3.51 6.70
CA ASP A 37 -0.77 4.98 6.77
C ASP A 37 0.55 5.65 6.35
N ILE A 38 1.42 4.99 5.56
CA ILE A 38 2.70 5.54 5.14
C ILE A 38 2.57 6.86 4.33
N PHE A 39 1.44 7.05 3.65
CA PHE A 39 1.13 8.28 2.89
C PHE A 39 0.42 9.36 3.72
N ARG A 40 0.02 9.08 4.96
CA ARG A 40 -0.69 10.03 5.82
C ARG A 40 0.07 11.36 6.03
N PRO A 41 1.41 11.42 6.11
CA PRO A 41 2.13 12.69 6.26
C PRO A 41 2.19 13.55 4.99
N LEU A 42 1.72 13.04 3.85
CA LEU A 42 1.87 13.66 2.52
C LEU A 42 0.60 14.43 2.14
N ASP A 43 0.34 15.52 2.86
CA ASP A 43 -0.94 16.27 2.80
C ASP A 43 -1.30 16.83 1.41
N ILE A 44 -0.31 17.07 0.55
CA ILE A 44 -0.49 17.68 -0.78
C ILE A 44 -0.07 16.76 -1.94
N LEU A 45 -0.01 15.45 -1.69
CA LEU A 45 0.37 14.48 -2.72
C LEU A 45 -0.65 14.46 -3.85
N SER A 46 -0.23 14.84 -5.06
CA SER A 46 -1.05 14.86 -6.26
C SER A 46 -0.87 13.61 -7.10
N ASP A 47 0.33 13.01 -7.09
CA ASP A 47 0.68 11.90 -7.98
C ASP A 47 1.46 10.82 -7.23
N LEU A 48 0.98 9.58 -7.36
CA LEU A 48 1.60 8.38 -6.79
C LEU A 48 1.75 7.29 -7.85
N ASP A 49 2.98 6.81 -8.06
CA ASP A 49 3.24 5.65 -8.90
C ASP A 49 3.80 4.47 -8.08
N LEU A 50 3.09 3.35 -8.11
CA LEU A 50 3.45 2.08 -7.47
C LEU A 50 3.55 0.93 -8.48
N ARG A 51 3.50 1.21 -9.80
CA ARG A 51 3.53 0.17 -10.84
C ARG A 51 4.82 -0.65 -10.77
N GLY A 52 4.77 -1.87 -11.29
CA GLY A 52 5.95 -2.75 -11.34
C GLY A 52 6.42 -3.26 -9.98
N ASN A 53 5.60 -3.14 -8.93
CA ASN A 53 5.83 -3.80 -7.63
C ASN A 53 5.08 -5.13 -7.54
N SER A 54 5.59 -6.07 -6.74
CA SER A 54 5.00 -7.40 -6.55
C SER A 54 4.06 -7.46 -5.34
N LEU A 55 3.01 -6.65 -5.34
CA LEU A 55 2.11 -6.51 -4.19
C LEU A 55 1.41 -7.83 -3.82
N ASN A 56 1.52 -8.22 -2.56
CA ASN A 56 0.76 -9.30 -1.96
C ASN A 56 -0.55 -8.75 -1.41
N CYS A 57 -1.65 -9.04 -2.10
CA CYS A 57 -3.00 -8.65 -1.74
C CYS A 57 -3.59 -9.61 -0.70
N ASP A 58 -2.96 -9.64 0.47
CA ASP A 58 -3.51 -10.24 1.67
C ASP A 58 -4.22 -9.17 2.52
N CYS A 59 -4.59 -9.52 3.74
CA CYS A 59 -5.35 -8.62 4.59
C CYS A 59 -4.58 -7.34 5.00
N LYS A 60 -3.23 -7.29 4.85
CA LYS A 60 -2.42 -6.09 5.09
C LYS A 60 -2.60 -5.04 3.99
N VAL A 61 -3.10 -5.40 2.80
CA VAL A 61 -3.37 -4.45 1.72
C VAL A 61 -4.67 -3.68 1.93
N LYS A 62 -5.52 -4.10 2.89
CA LYS A 62 -6.85 -3.51 3.13
C LYS A 62 -6.82 -1.98 3.21
N TRP A 63 -5.88 -1.44 3.99
CA TRP A 63 -5.76 0.01 4.19
C TRP A 63 -5.44 0.74 2.88
N LEU A 64 -4.66 0.12 1.99
CA LEU A 64 -4.28 0.71 0.72
C LEU A 64 -5.47 0.76 -0.22
N VAL A 65 -6.26 -0.32 -0.29
CA VAL A 65 -7.51 -0.37 -1.06
C VAL A 65 -8.48 0.71 -0.56
N GLU A 66 -8.63 0.84 0.76
CA GLU A 66 -9.46 1.88 1.38
C GLU A 66 -8.94 3.28 1.08
N TRP A 67 -7.63 3.51 1.16
CA TRP A 67 -7.01 4.79 0.84
C TRP A 67 -7.19 5.17 -0.63
N LEU A 68 -7.00 4.22 -1.55
CA LEU A 68 -7.20 4.43 -2.99
C LEU A 68 -8.64 4.83 -3.35
N ALA A 69 -9.63 4.36 -2.59
CA ALA A 69 -11.03 4.69 -2.80
C ALA A 69 -11.42 6.12 -2.38
N HIS A 70 -10.64 6.76 -1.50
CA HIS A 70 -10.98 8.06 -0.90
C HIS A 70 -9.97 9.17 -1.21
N THR A 71 -8.80 8.84 -1.75
CA THR A 71 -7.77 9.82 -2.04
C THR A 71 -8.10 10.65 -3.29
N ASN A 72 -7.67 11.91 -3.30
CA ASN A 72 -7.68 12.77 -4.48
C ASN A 72 -6.38 12.66 -5.30
N THR A 73 -5.41 11.88 -4.82
CA THR A 73 -4.14 11.62 -5.51
C THR A 73 -4.38 10.79 -6.77
N THR A 74 -3.80 11.21 -7.89
CA THR A 74 -3.75 10.41 -9.12
C THR A 74 -2.85 9.21 -8.90
N VAL A 75 -3.41 8.01 -9.02
CA VAL A 75 -2.66 6.76 -8.88
C VAL A 75 -2.82 5.92 -10.13
N ALA A 76 -1.72 5.52 -10.73
CA ALA A 76 -1.76 4.60 -11.87
C ALA A 76 -2.34 3.24 -11.44
N PRO A 77 -2.98 2.49 -12.36
CA PRO A 77 -3.48 1.15 -12.07
C PRO A 77 -2.37 0.24 -11.53
N ILE A 78 -2.64 -0.40 -10.40
CA ILE A 78 -1.71 -1.32 -9.74
C ILE A 78 -2.40 -2.67 -9.59
N TYR A 79 -1.62 -3.74 -9.71
CA TYR A 79 -2.13 -5.10 -9.78
C TYR A 79 -1.50 -5.94 -8.68
N CYS A 80 -2.27 -6.90 -8.17
CA CYS A 80 -1.76 -7.89 -7.23
C CYS A 80 -0.86 -8.90 -7.94
N ALA A 81 0.28 -9.20 -7.36
CA ALA A 81 1.15 -10.30 -7.79
C ALA A 81 0.80 -11.62 -7.08
N SER A 82 0.27 -11.52 -5.86
CA SER A 82 -0.17 -12.65 -5.05
C SER A 82 -1.33 -12.23 -4.13
N PRO A 83 -2.04 -13.17 -3.47
CA PRO A 83 -2.06 -14.62 -3.72
C PRO A 83 -2.64 -14.97 -5.11
N PRO A 84 -2.52 -16.22 -5.61
CA PRO A 84 -3.00 -16.62 -6.94
C PRO A 84 -4.45 -16.24 -7.23
N ARG A 85 -5.33 -16.28 -6.22
CA ARG A 85 -6.75 -15.86 -6.35
C ARG A 85 -6.95 -14.40 -6.77
N PHE A 86 -5.99 -13.53 -6.49
CA PHE A 86 -6.04 -12.11 -6.83
C PHE A 86 -4.96 -11.71 -7.83
N GLN A 87 -4.13 -12.65 -8.28
CA GLN A 87 -3.08 -12.35 -9.25
C GLN A 87 -3.69 -11.65 -10.48
N GLU A 88 -3.01 -10.60 -10.96
CA GLU A 88 -3.43 -9.74 -12.07
C GLU A 88 -4.74 -8.97 -11.87
N HIS A 89 -5.37 -9.06 -10.69
CA HIS A 89 -6.50 -8.21 -10.36
C HIS A 89 -6.02 -6.83 -9.93
N LYS A 90 -6.74 -5.81 -10.38
CA LYS A 90 -6.46 -4.43 -10.05
C LYS A 90 -6.84 -4.15 -8.59
N VAL A 91 -5.89 -3.61 -7.82
CA VAL A 91 -6.06 -3.39 -6.37
C VAL A 91 -7.24 -2.48 -6.08
N GLN A 92 -7.46 -1.45 -6.91
CA GLN A 92 -8.57 -0.50 -6.75
C GLN A 92 -9.96 -1.14 -6.91
N ASP A 93 -10.05 -2.29 -7.59
CA ASP A 93 -11.32 -2.90 -7.99
C ASP A 93 -11.70 -4.05 -7.04
N LEU A 94 -10.83 -4.42 -6.09
CA LEU A 94 -11.05 -5.53 -5.16
C LEU A 94 -11.94 -5.11 -3.97
N PRO A 95 -12.94 -5.92 -3.60
CA PRO A 95 -13.83 -5.58 -2.49
C PRO A 95 -13.13 -5.69 -1.13
N LEU A 96 -13.30 -4.68 -0.28
CA LEU A 96 -12.63 -4.57 1.03
C LEU A 96 -12.81 -5.78 1.95
N ARG A 97 -13.95 -6.50 1.84
CA ARG A 97 -14.29 -7.66 2.68
C ARG A 97 -13.36 -8.86 2.47
N GLU A 98 -12.70 -8.94 1.31
CA GLU A 98 -11.72 -10.00 1.02
C GLU A 98 -10.43 -9.87 1.84
N PHE A 99 -10.25 -8.71 2.49
CA PHE A 99 -9.05 -8.35 3.25
C PHE A 99 -9.31 -8.20 4.74
N ASP A 100 -10.42 -8.74 5.27
CA ASP A 100 -10.67 -8.78 6.71
C ASP A 100 -9.75 -9.80 7.39
N CYS A 101 -8.69 -9.33 8.07
CA CYS A 101 -7.86 -10.18 8.92
C CYS A 101 -8.67 -10.60 10.16
N ILE A 102 -8.61 -11.88 10.54
CA ILE A 102 -8.95 -12.28 11.90
C ILE A 102 -7.73 -11.93 12.77
N THR A 103 -7.85 -10.91 13.62
CA THR A 103 -6.84 -10.71 14.67
C THR A 103 -7.10 -11.74 15.75
N THR A 104 -6.23 -12.73 15.87
CA THR A 104 -6.05 -13.40 17.16
C THR A 104 -5.29 -12.42 18.05
N ASP A 105 -5.96 -11.35 18.46
CA ASP A 105 -5.57 -10.66 19.67
C ASP A 105 -5.71 -11.71 20.75
N PHE A 106 -4.58 -12.32 21.13
CA PHE A 106 -4.52 -13.11 22.34
C PHE A 106 -5.13 -12.24 23.42
N VAL A 107 -6.30 -12.64 23.90
CA VAL A 107 -6.82 -12.21 25.19
C VAL A 107 -5.64 -12.39 26.12
N LEU A 108 -5.03 -11.27 26.54
CA LEU A 108 -4.18 -11.24 27.70
C LEU A 108 -5.06 -11.81 28.80
N TYR A 109 -4.89 -13.11 29.09
CA TYR A 109 -5.39 -13.70 30.31
C TYR A 109 -4.79 -12.82 31.41
N GLN A 110 -5.63 -11.93 31.94
CA GLN A 110 -5.33 -11.18 33.15
C GLN A 110 -5.10 -12.23 34.25
N THR A 111 -3.88 -12.27 34.75
CA THR A 111 -3.55 -12.86 36.05
C THR A 111 -4.04 -11.96 37.17
#